data_AF-A0A426VW58-F1
#
_entry.id   AF-A0A426VW58-F1
#
_cell.length_a   1.000
_cell.length_b   1.000
_cell.length_c   1.000
_cell.angle_alpha   90.00
_cell.angle_beta   90.00
_cell.angle_gamma   90.00
#
_symmetry.space_group_name_H-M   'P 1'
#
loop_
_entity.id
_entity.type
_entity.pdbx_description
1 polymer ?
#
loop_
_entity_poly.entity_id
_entity_poly.type
_entity_poly.pdbx_seq_one_letter_code
_entity_poly.pdbx_strand_id
1 'polypeptide(L)'
;MKKIFLLAILTTLSMWAAGNTLSSELLAKYYKSTTVTAESGTTLNKITINGPSTPPPSIERVTVNALDLEQTAATNTLIETPAFEWSFGCAATSGAMIAGYYDRTGYVDVYSGPTNGGLMELNNSVWGTMVDSGGDTRAQCPLSATRNGVDGRTTNGHVDDYWIKYNSTAQDPYIGNWAQHTYDDCTGDFMKTNQSAYGNSDGATSFYFYPDGTPLTAEDLESAGPNYYNYDGAYGLKLFFESRGYTVTALYSQRIDANVTTGGFAFADYKAEIDAGHPVLIHVAGHTMAGVGYNDTGNTVYLHDTWDYDTHSMVWGDSYAGMKHFGVTVINLDSNESSNQPPTADAGPDKTTQVNQSITITGSGTDTDGTIASYEWKEGTTILSNSDTFNYTPTTTGNHTLTLTVTDNDGAAGFDTMIVTATDSGDGGGGGCTYNPHNKSFDLMFIFMMMMSLFYPLRRKYLR
;
A
#
# COMPACT_ATOMS: atom_id res chain seq x y z
N MET A 1 45.70 21.75 62.24
CA MET A 1 44.23 22.03 62.20
C MET A 1 44.04 23.18 61.22
N LYS A 2 43.28 23.14 60.13
CA LYS A 2 42.38 22.18 59.48
C LYS A 2 42.56 22.40 57.97
N LYS A 3 42.64 21.33 57.18
CA LYS A 3 42.45 21.37 55.73
C LYS A 3 40.98 21.70 55.47
N ILE A 4 40.68 22.74 54.71
CA ILE A 4 39.33 23.01 54.19
C ILE A 4 39.34 22.54 52.75
N PHE A 5 38.68 21.41 52.50
CA PHE A 5 38.31 20.94 51.19
C PHE A 5 37.23 21.89 50.65
N LEU A 6 37.50 22.54 49.52
CA LEU A 6 36.48 23.23 48.74
C LEU A 6 35.76 22.14 47.92
N LEU A 7 34.59 21.72 48.41
CA LEU A 7 33.69 20.84 47.67
C LEU A 7 33.04 21.68 46.57
N ALA A 8 33.53 21.54 45.33
CA ALA A 8 32.84 22.07 44.16
C ALA A 8 31.58 21.22 43.93
N ILE A 9 30.44 21.70 44.44
CA ILE A 9 29.14 21.19 44.04
C ILE A 9 28.92 21.71 42.62
N LEU A 10 29.25 20.88 41.64
CA LEU A 10 28.82 21.07 40.26
C LEU A 10 27.32 20.77 40.21
N THR A 11 26.49 21.75 40.59
CA THR A 11 25.08 21.72 40.19
C THR A 11 25.05 21.93 38.70
N THR A 12 25.01 20.85 37.93
CA THR A 12 24.47 20.90 36.56
C THR A 12 23.00 21.28 36.71
N LEU A 13 22.75 22.59 36.72
CA LEU A 13 21.44 23.12 36.40
C LEU A 13 21.21 22.69 34.96
N SER A 14 20.51 21.56 34.75
CA SER A 14 19.97 21.26 33.44
C SER A 14 18.97 22.37 33.16
N MET A 15 19.40 23.35 32.37
CA MET A 15 18.50 24.28 31.73
C MET A 15 17.65 23.44 30.78
N TRP A 16 16.57 22.85 31.28
CA TRP A 16 15.46 22.44 30.44
C TRP A 16 14.95 23.73 29.82
N ALA A 17 15.27 23.93 28.54
CA ALA A 17 14.75 25.03 27.78
C ALA A 17 13.21 24.92 27.80
N ALA A 18 12.56 25.88 28.41
CA ALA A 18 11.15 26.17 28.17
C ALA A 18 11.03 26.57 26.69
N GLY A 19 10.77 25.61 25.79
CA GLY A 19 10.79 25.89 24.35
C GLY A 19 10.17 24.87 23.38
N ASN A 20 9.72 23.69 23.80
CA ASN A 20 9.36 22.60 22.86
C ASN A 20 7.92 22.07 22.99
N THR A 21 6.94 22.96 23.14
CA THR A 21 5.51 22.58 23.01
C THR A 21 4.84 23.48 22.00
N LEU A 22 4.01 22.91 21.13
CA LEU A 22 3.20 23.71 20.22
C LEU A 22 2.36 24.74 20.98
N SER A 23 2.12 25.89 20.37
CA SER A 23 1.16 26.85 20.91
C SER A 23 -0.23 26.21 20.97
N SER A 24 -1.04 26.64 21.93
CA SER A 24 -2.42 26.13 22.07
C SER A 24 -3.26 26.36 20.82
N GLU A 25 -3.02 27.46 20.10
CA GLU A 25 -3.67 27.77 18.83
C GLU A 25 -3.27 26.77 17.74
N LEU A 26 -1.98 26.47 17.60
CA LEU A 26 -1.49 25.54 16.60
C LEU A 26 -1.90 24.10 16.91
N LEU A 27 -1.89 23.73 18.20
CA LEU A 27 -2.41 22.44 18.66
C LEU A 27 -3.90 22.28 18.34
N ALA A 28 -4.73 23.28 18.63
CA ALA A 28 -6.16 23.24 18.36
C ALA A 28 -6.50 23.16 16.85
N LYS A 29 -5.57 23.56 15.98
CA LYS A 29 -5.69 23.39 14.52
C LYS A 29 -5.50 21.93 14.09
N TYR A 30 -4.63 21.19 14.78
CA TYR A 30 -4.23 19.84 14.36
C TYR A 30 -4.87 18.71 15.17
N TYR A 31 -5.41 19.04 16.34
CA TYR A 31 -5.85 18.07 17.32
C TYR A 31 -7.17 18.51 17.96
N LYS A 32 -8.14 17.59 17.97
CA LYS A 32 -9.39 17.75 18.70
C LYS A 32 -9.70 16.47 19.48
N SER A 33 -9.96 16.60 20.78
CA SER A 33 -10.40 15.50 21.63
C SER A 33 -11.79 15.79 22.17
N THR A 34 -12.71 14.83 22.01
CA THR A 34 -14.10 14.96 22.45
C THR A 34 -14.53 13.67 23.15
N THR A 35 -15.15 13.80 24.32
CA THR A 35 -15.79 12.64 24.97
C THR A 35 -17.15 12.39 24.34
N VAL A 36 -17.41 11.15 23.96
CA VAL A 36 -18.66 10.70 23.37
C VAL A 36 -19.20 9.50 24.15
N THR A 37 -20.51 9.32 24.13
CA THR A 37 -21.18 8.17 24.73
C THR A 37 -21.84 7.37 23.62
N ALA A 38 -21.39 6.14 23.42
CA ALA A 38 -21.99 5.19 22.49
C ALA A 38 -23.43 4.87 22.87
N GLU A 39 -24.19 4.36 21.90
CA GLU A 39 -25.58 3.96 22.11
C GLU A 39 -25.70 2.86 23.18
N SER A 40 -24.64 2.04 23.32
CA SER A 40 -24.46 1.05 24.39
C SER A 40 -24.25 1.64 25.79
N GLY A 41 -24.05 2.96 25.92
CA GLY A 41 -23.68 3.64 27.15
C GLY A 41 -22.16 3.71 27.40
N THR A 42 -21.36 3.10 26.52
CA THR A 42 -19.89 3.13 26.61
C THR A 42 -19.34 4.54 26.41
N THR A 43 -18.44 4.99 27.29
CA THR A 43 -17.77 6.29 27.14
C THR A 43 -16.46 6.14 26.39
N LEU A 44 -16.30 6.90 25.30
CA LEU A 44 -15.11 6.90 24.44
C LEU A 44 -14.54 8.32 24.29
N ASN A 45 -13.25 8.42 24.01
CA ASN A 45 -12.60 9.64 23.56
C ASN A 45 -12.42 9.57 22.05
N LYS A 46 -13.17 10.41 21.32
CA LYS A 46 -12.95 10.66 19.89
C LYS A 46 -11.83 11.67 19.74
N ILE A 47 -10.71 11.23 19.18
CA ILE A 47 -9.57 12.07 18.87
C ILE A 47 -9.48 12.24 17.36
N THR A 48 -9.63 13.47 16.88
CA THR A 48 -9.45 13.82 15.47
C THR A 48 -8.08 14.46 15.30
N ILE A 49 -7.27 13.86 14.42
CA ILE A 49 -5.94 14.29 14.04
C ILE A 49 -6.03 14.81 12.60
N ASN A 50 -5.80 16.10 12.40
CA ASN A 50 -5.81 16.70 11.07
C ASN A 50 -4.47 16.51 10.36
N GLY A 51 -3.37 16.28 11.11
CA GLY A 51 -2.09 15.85 10.57
C GLY A 51 -1.49 16.80 9.54
N PRO A 52 -0.70 17.80 9.94
CA PRO A 52 -0.19 18.77 8.99
C PRO A 52 0.67 18.09 7.92
N SER A 53 0.57 18.60 6.69
CA SER A 53 1.37 18.12 5.56
C SER A 53 2.84 18.57 5.61
N THR A 54 3.20 19.40 6.57
CA THR A 54 4.57 19.87 6.83
C THR A 54 4.80 19.94 8.34
N PRO A 55 6.04 19.78 8.81
CA PRO A 55 6.35 19.90 10.22
C PRO A 55 5.99 21.29 10.76
N PRO A 56 5.56 21.41 12.02
CA PRO A 56 5.41 22.69 12.68
C PRO A 56 6.70 23.52 12.57
N PRO A 57 6.62 24.81 12.19
CA PRO A 57 7.80 25.64 12.03
C PRO A 57 8.53 25.79 13.37
N SER A 58 9.86 25.88 13.33
CA SER A 58 10.74 26.19 14.47
C SER A 58 10.90 25.14 15.57
N ILE A 59 10.46 23.90 15.35
CA ILE A 59 10.77 22.78 16.27
C ILE A 59 11.60 21.74 15.51
N GLU A 60 12.85 21.55 15.94
CA GLU A 60 13.73 20.54 15.34
C GLU A 60 13.24 19.13 15.67
N ARG A 61 13.28 18.27 14.65
CA ARG A 61 13.02 16.83 14.76
C ARG A 61 14.35 16.11 14.94
N VAL A 62 14.37 15.08 15.77
CA VAL A 62 15.59 14.29 15.98
C VAL A 62 15.67 13.25 14.86
N THR A 63 16.61 13.43 13.95
CA THR A 63 16.92 12.44 12.89
C THR A 63 17.91 11.42 13.44
N VAL A 64 17.71 10.15 13.11
CA VAL A 64 18.51 9.01 13.61
C VAL A 64 19.57 8.64 12.59
N ASN A 65 20.82 8.42 13.02
CA ASN A 65 21.86 7.95 12.09
C ASN A 65 21.64 6.48 11.77
N ALA A 66 21.98 6.05 10.56
CA ALA A 66 21.86 4.65 10.14
C ALA A 66 22.58 3.65 11.08
N LEU A 67 23.70 4.04 11.68
CA LEU A 67 24.43 3.21 12.66
C LEU A 67 23.63 2.95 13.94
N ASP A 68 22.75 3.88 14.33
CA ASP A 68 21.91 3.76 15.52
C ASP A 68 20.67 2.87 15.27
N LEU A 69 20.42 2.49 14.01
CA LEU A 69 19.37 1.56 13.57
C LEU A 69 19.85 0.12 13.46
N GLU A 70 21.17 -0.12 13.58
CA GLU A 70 21.71 -1.49 13.54
C GLU A 70 21.15 -2.30 14.71
N GLN A 71 20.61 -3.48 14.42
CA GLN A 71 20.01 -4.34 15.44
C GLN A 71 21.08 -4.82 16.44
N THR A 72 20.79 -4.63 17.73
CA THR A 72 21.62 -5.08 18.85
C THR A 72 20.73 -5.71 19.93
N ALA A 73 21.32 -6.14 21.05
CA ALA A 73 20.52 -6.59 22.19
C ALA A 73 19.60 -5.52 22.80
N ALA A 74 19.87 -4.23 22.52
CA ALA A 74 19.12 -3.09 23.06
C ALA A 74 18.35 -2.31 21.97
N THR A 75 18.50 -2.69 20.70
CA THR A 75 17.98 -1.93 19.55
C THR A 75 17.37 -2.90 18.56
N ASN A 76 16.13 -2.64 18.18
CA ASN A 76 15.49 -3.35 17.08
C ASN A 76 14.85 -2.34 16.11
N THR A 77 14.87 -2.64 14.82
CA THR A 77 14.33 -1.78 13.77
C THR A 77 13.84 -2.63 12.61
N LEU A 78 12.63 -2.32 12.15
CA LEU A 78 11.95 -2.91 11.01
C LEU A 78 12.39 -2.18 9.73
N ILE A 79 13.59 -2.50 9.25
CA ILE A 79 14.25 -1.73 8.18
C ILE A 79 13.54 -1.77 6.82
N GLU A 80 12.65 -2.73 6.61
CA GLU A 80 11.81 -2.84 5.41
C GLU A 80 10.55 -1.96 5.49
N THR A 81 10.29 -1.27 6.61
CA THR A 81 9.16 -0.35 6.68
C THR A 81 9.44 0.87 5.81
N PRO A 82 8.61 1.19 4.81
CA PRO A 82 8.80 2.38 4.01
C PRO A 82 8.69 3.68 4.81
N ALA A 83 9.36 4.73 4.32
CA ALA A 83 9.20 6.11 4.78
C ALA A 83 8.65 6.95 3.62
N PHE A 84 7.45 7.50 3.78
CA PHE A 84 6.78 8.31 2.76
C PHE A 84 6.67 9.76 3.20
N GLU A 85 6.77 10.66 2.23
CA GLU A 85 6.28 12.03 2.39
C GLU A 85 4.75 12.03 2.38
N TRP A 86 4.17 13.04 3.01
CA TRP A 86 2.74 13.16 3.25
C TRP A 86 1.96 13.09 1.94
N SER A 87 1.02 12.15 1.88
CA SER A 87 0.17 11.89 0.70
C SER A 87 -1.30 11.85 1.15
N PHE A 88 -1.92 13.03 1.15
CA PHE A 88 -3.36 13.27 1.34
C PHE A 88 -3.92 12.83 2.71
N GLY A 89 -3.08 12.71 3.73
CA GLY A 89 -3.46 12.48 5.13
C GLY A 89 -2.37 11.74 5.90
N CYS A 90 -2.01 12.21 7.09
CA CYS A 90 -0.89 11.62 7.85
C CYS A 90 -1.18 10.17 8.27
N ALA A 91 -2.41 9.88 8.68
CA ALA A 91 -2.80 8.57 9.16
C ALA A 91 -2.92 7.57 8.01
N ALA A 92 -3.49 7.98 6.86
CA ALA A 92 -3.51 7.15 5.65
C ALA A 92 -2.09 6.88 5.13
N THR A 93 -1.22 7.90 5.13
CA THR A 93 0.19 7.76 4.75
C THR A 93 0.92 6.79 5.69
N SER A 94 0.74 6.92 7.01
CA SER A 94 1.35 6.03 8.00
C SER A 94 0.79 4.60 7.92
N GLY A 95 -0.52 4.46 7.70
CA GLY A 95 -1.15 3.16 7.45
C GLY A 95 -0.61 2.50 6.18
N ALA A 96 -0.32 3.28 5.13
CA ALA A 96 0.34 2.79 3.93
C ALA A 96 1.80 2.38 4.20
N MET A 97 2.53 3.02 5.12
CA MET A 97 3.86 2.56 5.53
C MET A 97 3.78 1.18 6.22
N ILE A 98 2.79 0.98 7.09
CA ILE A 98 2.55 -0.34 7.71
C ILE A 98 2.16 -1.39 6.66
N ALA A 99 1.26 -1.05 5.74
CA ALA A 99 0.89 -1.91 4.63
C ALA A 99 2.09 -2.26 3.74
N GLY A 100 2.91 -1.27 3.40
CA GLY A 100 4.14 -1.48 2.63
C GLY A 100 5.18 -2.30 3.36
N TYR A 101 5.25 -2.24 4.70
CA TYR A 101 6.10 -3.15 5.46
C TYR A 101 5.63 -4.59 5.28
N TYR A 102 4.34 -4.87 5.50
CA TYR A 102 3.80 -6.22 5.34
C TYR A 102 4.01 -6.74 3.92
N ASP A 103 3.74 -5.91 2.91
CA ASP A 103 4.02 -6.20 1.50
C ASP A 103 5.46 -6.69 1.28
N ARG A 104 6.41 -5.99 1.91
CA ARG A 104 7.84 -6.27 1.79
C ARG A 104 8.33 -7.43 2.65
N THR A 105 7.56 -7.86 3.64
CA THR A 105 7.94 -8.93 4.57
C THR A 105 7.14 -10.22 4.39
N GLY A 106 6.54 -10.42 3.21
CA GLY A 106 5.96 -11.71 2.80
C GLY A 106 4.44 -11.73 2.70
N TYR A 107 3.76 -10.61 2.91
CA TYR A 107 2.32 -10.46 2.68
C TYR A 107 2.11 -9.93 1.26
N VAL A 108 2.10 -10.85 0.30
CA VAL A 108 1.98 -10.60 -1.14
C VAL A 108 0.70 -9.84 -1.56
N ASP A 109 0.76 -9.00 -2.59
CA ASP A 109 -0.39 -8.23 -3.11
C ASP A 109 -1.06 -7.24 -2.14
N VAL A 110 -0.39 -6.83 -1.06
CA VAL A 110 -0.85 -5.66 -0.30
C VAL A 110 -0.74 -4.40 -1.16
N TYR A 111 0.34 -4.30 -1.93
CA TYR A 111 0.49 -3.40 -3.06
C TYR A 111 0.51 -4.23 -4.35
N SER A 112 -0.21 -3.79 -5.38
CA SER A 112 -0.35 -4.52 -6.66
C SER A 112 0.01 -3.67 -7.88
N GLY A 113 0.71 -2.55 -7.66
CA GLY A 113 1.06 -1.64 -8.74
C GLY A 113 2.30 -2.08 -9.54
N PRO A 114 2.53 -1.51 -10.73
CA PRO A 114 3.56 -1.96 -11.66
C PRO A 114 5.00 -1.60 -11.26
N THR A 115 5.20 -0.77 -10.23
CA THR A 115 6.56 -0.39 -9.79
C THR A 115 7.21 -1.49 -8.96
N ASN A 116 8.56 -1.51 -8.94
CA ASN A 116 9.39 -2.46 -8.20
C ASN A 116 8.92 -3.93 -8.27
N GLY A 117 8.38 -4.35 -9.42
CA GLY A 117 7.95 -5.73 -9.66
C GLY A 117 6.74 -6.15 -8.83
N GLY A 118 5.84 -5.23 -8.46
CA GLY A 118 4.69 -5.50 -7.61
C GLY A 118 4.98 -5.38 -6.12
N LEU A 119 6.22 -5.09 -5.72
CA LEU A 119 6.61 -4.90 -4.33
C LEU A 119 6.65 -3.42 -3.97
N MET A 120 6.03 -3.03 -2.87
CA MET A 120 5.90 -1.64 -2.45
C MET A 120 7.26 -0.96 -2.30
N GLU A 121 7.38 0.25 -2.84
CA GLU A 121 8.62 1.06 -2.75
C GLU A 121 8.91 1.50 -1.30
N LEU A 122 10.19 1.64 -0.95
CA LEU A 122 10.62 2.12 0.36
C LEU A 122 10.34 3.61 0.59
N ASN A 123 10.09 4.37 -0.49
CA ASN A 123 9.61 5.74 -0.40
C ASN A 123 8.67 6.06 -1.57
N ASN A 124 7.92 7.15 -1.46
CA ASN A 124 6.94 7.54 -2.48
C ASN A 124 7.46 8.58 -3.49
N SER A 125 8.78 8.78 -3.58
CA SER A 125 9.37 9.69 -4.57
C SER A 125 9.20 9.18 -6.01
N VAL A 126 9.04 7.86 -6.18
CA VAL A 126 8.89 7.18 -7.48
C VAL A 126 7.67 7.67 -8.26
N TRP A 127 6.59 8.06 -7.56
CA TRP A 127 5.36 8.57 -8.17
C TRP A 127 5.34 10.09 -8.31
N GLY A 128 6.41 10.78 -7.89
CA GLY A 128 6.53 12.22 -7.98
C GLY A 128 5.47 12.98 -7.18
N THR A 129 5.18 14.21 -7.62
CA THR A 129 4.31 15.14 -6.90
C THR A 129 3.24 15.75 -7.82
N MET A 130 2.20 16.29 -7.22
CA MET A 130 1.21 17.15 -7.88
C MET A 130 1.05 18.49 -7.16
N VAL A 131 0.53 19.49 -7.86
CA VAL A 131 0.18 20.80 -7.27
C VAL A 131 -1.33 20.85 -7.07
N ASP A 132 -1.77 21.04 -5.83
CA ASP A 132 -3.19 21.13 -5.49
C ASP A 132 -3.82 22.48 -5.86
N SER A 133 -5.13 22.62 -5.71
CA SER A 133 -5.84 23.87 -6.04
C SER A 133 -5.47 25.05 -5.12
N GLY A 134 -4.82 24.77 -3.98
CA GLY A 134 -4.24 25.77 -3.09
C GLY A 134 -2.86 26.25 -3.54
N GLY A 135 -2.23 25.57 -4.50
CA GLY A 135 -0.89 25.85 -4.97
C GLY A 135 0.21 25.08 -4.23
N ASP A 136 -0.17 24.17 -3.33
CA ASP A 136 0.80 23.39 -2.56
C ASP A 136 1.21 22.12 -3.31
N THR A 137 2.48 21.76 -3.21
CA THR A 137 3.02 20.50 -3.76
C THR A 137 2.73 19.34 -2.80
N ARG A 138 2.20 18.24 -3.33
CA ARG A 138 1.83 17.02 -2.60
C ARG A 138 2.50 15.80 -3.22
N ALA A 139 3.12 14.97 -2.40
CA ALA A 139 3.63 13.67 -2.83
C ALA A 139 2.46 12.75 -3.20
N GLN A 140 2.70 11.83 -4.12
CA GLN A 140 1.72 10.85 -4.56
C GLN A 140 2.10 9.47 -4.03
N CYS A 141 1.14 8.70 -3.52
CA CYS A 141 1.35 7.33 -3.09
C CYS A 141 0.10 6.51 -3.41
N PRO A 142 0.15 5.61 -4.41
CA PRO A 142 -1.00 4.79 -4.81
C PRO A 142 -1.58 3.94 -3.68
N LEU A 143 -0.74 3.53 -2.72
CA LEU A 143 -1.16 2.76 -1.56
C LEU A 143 -1.93 3.59 -0.52
N SER A 144 -1.62 4.89 -0.41
CA SER A 144 -2.30 5.79 0.54
C SER A 144 -3.45 6.58 -0.08
N ALA A 145 -3.32 6.97 -1.35
CA ALA A 145 -4.26 7.80 -2.09
C ALA A 145 -4.10 7.56 -3.60
N THR A 146 -5.00 6.77 -4.18
CA THR A 146 -5.00 6.48 -5.62
C THR A 146 -5.28 7.73 -6.47
N ARG A 147 -4.72 7.77 -7.68
CA ARG A 147 -4.95 8.86 -8.63
C ARG A 147 -4.83 8.39 -10.07
N ASN A 148 -5.67 8.92 -10.95
CA ASN A 148 -5.65 8.65 -12.37
C ASN A 148 -4.28 8.98 -12.99
N GLY A 149 -3.76 8.08 -13.81
CA GLY A 149 -2.47 8.23 -14.47
C GLY A 149 -1.27 8.03 -13.54
N VAL A 150 -1.49 7.67 -12.28
CA VAL A 150 -0.45 7.30 -11.34
C VAL A 150 -0.48 5.79 -11.17
N ASP A 151 0.68 5.16 -11.34
CA ASP A 151 0.90 3.76 -11.01
C ASP A 151 -0.02 2.76 -11.74
N GLY A 152 -0.24 2.98 -13.03
CA GLY A 152 -1.05 2.10 -13.87
C GLY A 152 -2.56 2.33 -13.76
N ARG A 153 -3.03 3.20 -12.86
CA ARG A 153 -4.46 3.54 -12.78
C ARG A 153 -4.92 4.33 -14.01
N THR A 154 -6.05 3.93 -14.59
CA THR A 154 -6.63 4.55 -15.81
C THR A 154 -7.95 5.29 -15.55
N THR A 155 -8.47 5.23 -14.33
CA THR A 155 -9.69 5.89 -13.88
C THR A 155 -9.37 6.85 -12.72
N ASN A 156 -10.30 7.75 -12.42
CA ASN A 156 -10.19 8.62 -11.25
C ASN A 156 -10.04 7.79 -9.96
N GLY A 157 -9.24 8.27 -9.02
CA GLY A 157 -9.01 7.65 -7.73
C GLY A 157 -9.30 8.58 -6.57
N HIS A 158 -8.86 8.20 -5.37
CA HIS A 158 -9.00 8.95 -4.14
C HIS A 158 -8.69 10.44 -4.28
N VAL A 159 -7.52 10.75 -4.85
CA VAL A 159 -7.04 12.14 -5.01
C VAL A 159 -7.95 12.91 -5.95
N ASP A 160 -8.33 12.31 -7.08
CA ASP A 160 -9.17 12.99 -8.06
C ASP A 160 -10.58 13.22 -7.51
N ASP A 161 -11.13 12.25 -6.78
CA ASP A 161 -12.50 12.28 -6.31
C ASP A 161 -12.70 13.19 -5.11
N TYR A 162 -11.75 13.21 -4.16
CA TYR A 162 -11.96 13.83 -2.84
C TYR A 162 -11.05 15.01 -2.53
N TRP A 163 -9.88 15.13 -3.18
CA TRP A 163 -8.93 16.18 -2.81
C TRP A 163 -9.11 17.47 -3.58
N ILE A 164 -9.11 18.59 -2.86
CA ILE A 164 -9.09 19.95 -3.41
C ILE A 164 -7.81 20.68 -2.98
N LYS A 165 -7.68 20.86 -1.67
CA LYS A 165 -6.53 21.46 -0.97
C LYS A 165 -6.71 21.21 0.52
N TYR A 166 -5.64 21.44 1.28
CA TYR A 166 -5.68 21.34 2.74
C TYR A 166 -6.73 22.31 3.34
N ASN A 167 -7.55 21.82 4.27
CA ASN A 167 -8.65 22.55 4.94
C ASN A 167 -9.77 23.05 4.02
N SER A 168 -10.04 22.35 2.91
CA SER A 168 -11.15 22.69 2.03
C SER A 168 -12.49 22.25 2.61
N THR A 169 -13.44 23.16 2.76
CA THR A 169 -14.84 22.84 3.15
C THR A 169 -15.77 22.67 1.95
N ALA A 170 -15.23 22.66 0.73
CA ALA A 170 -16.02 22.45 -0.48
C ALA A 170 -16.46 20.98 -0.59
N GLN A 171 -17.49 20.72 -1.40
CA GLN A 171 -17.89 19.36 -1.74
C GLN A 171 -16.82 18.65 -2.56
N ASP A 172 -16.77 17.33 -2.43
CA ASP A 172 -15.83 16.48 -3.15
C ASP A 172 -15.92 16.71 -4.67
N PRO A 173 -14.78 16.83 -5.39
CA PRO A 173 -14.73 17.06 -6.83
C PRO A 173 -15.64 16.15 -7.67
N TYR A 174 -15.79 14.88 -7.32
CA TYR A 174 -16.63 13.96 -8.11
C TYR A 174 -18.11 14.34 -8.11
N ILE A 175 -18.60 15.00 -7.05
CA ILE A 175 -20.03 15.29 -6.86
C ILE A 175 -20.52 16.22 -7.97
N GLY A 176 -21.35 15.65 -8.86
CA GLY A 176 -21.94 16.35 -10.01
C GLY A 176 -21.04 16.44 -11.25
N ASN A 177 -19.81 15.90 -11.22
CA ASN A 177 -18.87 15.97 -12.33
C ASN A 177 -18.57 14.61 -12.97
N TRP A 178 -18.40 13.54 -12.18
CA TRP A 178 -18.16 12.18 -12.69
C TRP A 178 -18.63 11.11 -11.69
N ALA A 179 -18.62 9.85 -12.12
CA ALA A 179 -18.90 8.72 -11.24
C ALA A 179 -17.73 8.56 -10.26
N GLN A 180 -18.05 8.48 -8.97
CA GLN A 180 -17.09 8.11 -7.92
C GLN A 180 -16.41 6.79 -8.30
N HIS A 181 -15.11 6.69 -8.05
CA HIS A 181 -14.39 5.44 -8.24
C HIS A 181 -14.96 4.34 -7.33
N THR A 182 -14.67 3.08 -7.67
CA THR A 182 -14.98 1.95 -6.81
C THR A 182 -14.35 2.23 -5.46
N TYR A 183 -15.20 2.49 -4.48
CA TYR A 183 -14.79 2.72 -3.11
C TYR A 183 -13.96 1.52 -2.66
N ASP A 184 -12.78 1.75 -2.06
CA ASP A 184 -11.94 0.74 -1.37
C ASP A 184 -10.57 0.39 -2.02
N ASP A 185 -9.90 1.31 -2.74
CA ASP A 185 -8.62 1.00 -3.41
C ASP A 185 -7.38 1.25 -2.52
N CYS A 186 -7.40 2.27 -1.66
CA CYS A 186 -6.24 2.68 -0.84
C CYS A 186 -6.57 2.92 0.63
N THR A 187 -5.55 3.04 1.50
CA THR A 187 -5.78 3.27 2.94
C THR A 187 -6.61 4.53 3.19
N GLY A 188 -6.46 5.58 2.38
CA GLY A 188 -7.27 6.80 2.47
C GLY A 188 -8.76 6.59 2.24
N ASP A 189 -9.16 5.67 1.35
CA ASP A 189 -10.57 5.36 1.10
C ASP A 189 -11.22 4.71 2.32
N PHE A 190 -10.52 3.75 2.92
CA PHE A 190 -11.00 3.05 4.11
C PHE A 190 -10.98 3.90 5.37
N MET A 191 -9.93 4.72 5.54
CA MET A 191 -9.79 5.65 6.66
C MET A 191 -10.59 6.95 6.49
N LYS A 192 -11.32 7.08 5.36
CA LYS A 192 -12.22 8.20 5.05
C LYS A 192 -11.51 9.55 4.98
N THR A 193 -10.24 9.58 4.59
CA THR A 193 -9.51 10.85 4.42
C THR A 193 -10.13 11.66 3.29
N ASN A 194 -10.24 12.98 3.47
CA ASN A 194 -10.66 13.94 2.44
C ASN A 194 -12.11 13.87 1.97
N GLN A 195 -12.91 12.92 2.45
CA GLN A 195 -14.28 12.73 1.96
C GLN A 195 -15.26 13.69 2.65
N SER A 196 -15.77 14.67 1.90
CA SER A 196 -16.75 15.66 2.37
C SER A 196 -18.04 15.03 2.90
N ALA A 197 -18.45 13.89 2.35
CA ALA A 197 -19.61 13.12 2.81
C ALA A 197 -19.49 12.65 4.28
N TYR A 198 -18.26 12.50 4.78
CA TYR A 198 -17.94 12.12 6.15
C TYR A 198 -17.52 13.33 7.01
N GLY A 199 -17.69 14.55 6.49
CA GLY A 199 -17.30 15.79 7.15
C GLY A 199 -15.79 15.97 7.28
N ASN A 200 -15.01 15.33 6.38
CA ASN A 200 -13.56 15.39 6.37
C ASN A 200 -13.07 16.34 5.28
N SER A 201 -12.37 17.40 5.68
CA SER A 201 -11.99 18.52 4.80
C SER A 201 -10.52 18.52 4.35
N ASP A 202 -9.69 17.66 4.93
CA ASP A 202 -8.25 17.96 5.04
C ASP A 202 -7.35 16.78 5.39
N GLY A 203 -7.78 15.55 5.11
CA GLY A 203 -6.98 14.35 5.38
C GLY A 203 -6.94 14.00 6.87
N ALA A 204 -7.87 14.56 7.63
CA ALA A 204 -8.02 14.27 9.04
C ALA A 204 -8.43 12.81 9.26
N THR A 205 -8.15 12.27 10.43
CA THR A 205 -8.61 10.93 10.80
C THR A 205 -9.03 10.94 12.25
N SER A 206 -10.17 10.30 12.54
CA SER A 206 -10.61 10.12 13.91
C SER A 206 -10.24 8.74 14.41
N PHE A 207 -9.83 8.67 15.67
CA PHE A 207 -9.55 7.45 16.39
C PHE A 207 -10.31 7.49 17.72
N TYR A 208 -10.91 6.38 18.11
CA TYR A 208 -11.56 6.25 19.40
C TYR A 208 -10.64 5.53 20.40
N PHE A 209 -10.74 5.93 21.67
CA PHE A 209 -10.00 5.32 22.77
C PHE A 209 -10.89 5.19 23.99
N TYR A 210 -10.70 4.15 24.79
CA TYR A 210 -11.19 4.16 26.15
C TYR A 210 -10.45 5.22 26.97
N PRO A 211 -11.15 6.05 27.78
CA PRO A 211 -10.51 7.10 28.58
C PRO A 211 -9.56 6.56 29.65
N ASP A 212 -9.78 5.33 30.12
CA ASP A 212 -9.03 4.68 31.21
C ASP A 212 -7.75 3.98 30.76
N GLY A 213 -7.47 3.94 29.45
CA GLY A 213 -6.28 3.29 28.91
C GLY A 213 -6.42 1.79 28.68
N THR A 214 -7.63 1.22 28.79
CA THR A 214 -7.89 -0.12 28.28
C THR A 214 -7.83 -0.14 26.74
N PRO A 215 -7.43 -1.26 26.11
CA PRO A 215 -7.48 -1.40 24.65
C PRO A 215 -8.91 -1.30 24.14
N LEU A 216 -9.15 -0.44 23.13
CA LEU A 216 -10.40 -0.41 22.39
C LEU A 216 -10.26 -1.27 21.14
N THR A 217 -10.91 -2.43 21.10
CA THR A 217 -10.80 -3.42 20.01
C THR A 217 -11.75 -3.14 18.85
N ALA A 218 -11.57 -3.86 17.73
CA ALA A 218 -12.56 -3.88 16.65
C ALA A 218 -13.97 -4.30 17.14
N GLU A 219 -14.05 -5.32 17.98
CA GLU A 219 -15.32 -5.84 18.52
C GLU A 219 -16.01 -4.82 19.44
N ASP A 220 -15.24 -4.03 20.18
CA ASP A 220 -15.78 -2.89 20.96
C ASP A 220 -16.38 -1.81 20.05
N LEU A 221 -15.71 -1.47 18.93
CA LEU A 221 -16.19 -0.49 17.95
C LEU A 221 -17.45 -0.97 17.25
N GLU A 222 -17.50 -2.25 16.87
CA GLU A 222 -18.69 -2.90 16.30
C GLU A 222 -19.87 -2.87 17.29
N SER A 223 -19.59 -3.16 18.56
CA SER A 223 -20.58 -3.07 19.65
C SER A 223 -21.05 -1.65 19.93
N ALA A 224 -20.19 -0.63 19.72
CA ALA A 224 -20.56 0.77 19.83
C ALA A 224 -21.46 1.24 18.67
N GLY A 225 -21.37 0.57 17.52
CA GLY A 225 -22.25 0.74 16.37
C GLY A 225 -21.62 1.46 15.17
N PRO A 226 -22.34 1.55 14.04
CA PRO A 226 -21.83 2.06 12.76
C PRO A 226 -21.35 3.52 12.80
N ASN A 227 -21.82 4.33 13.74
CA ASN A 227 -21.35 5.71 13.90
C ASN A 227 -19.92 5.79 14.49
N TYR A 228 -19.38 4.67 14.98
CA TYR A 228 -18.05 4.57 15.56
C TYR A 228 -17.10 3.90 14.58
N TYR A 229 -17.35 2.63 14.22
CA TYR A 229 -16.43 1.88 13.36
C TYR A 229 -16.31 2.46 11.94
N ASN A 230 -17.36 3.06 11.35
CA ASN A 230 -17.25 3.67 10.01
C ASN A 230 -16.41 4.95 9.98
N TYR A 231 -16.12 5.53 11.16
CA TYR A 231 -15.39 6.81 11.29
C TYR A 231 -14.06 6.64 12.03
N ASP A 232 -13.68 5.40 12.36
CA ASP A 232 -12.46 5.10 13.07
C ASP A 232 -11.34 4.71 12.10
N GLY A 233 -10.21 5.39 12.17
CA GLY A 233 -9.07 5.16 11.30
C GLY A 233 -8.42 3.79 11.48
N ALA A 234 -8.44 3.22 12.70
CA ALA A 234 -7.91 1.88 12.94
C ALA A 234 -8.82 0.85 12.28
N TYR A 235 -10.15 0.99 12.43
CA TYR A 235 -11.11 0.12 11.78
C TYR A 235 -11.06 0.22 10.25
N GLY A 236 -10.87 1.42 9.71
CA GLY A 236 -10.59 1.61 8.28
C GLY A 236 -9.35 0.83 7.83
N LEU A 237 -8.24 0.92 8.57
CA LEU A 237 -7.04 0.16 8.25
C LEU A 237 -7.26 -1.36 8.32
N LYS A 238 -8.09 -1.87 9.25
CA LYS A 238 -8.52 -3.27 9.25
C LYS A 238 -9.24 -3.65 7.96
N LEU A 239 -10.25 -2.88 7.56
CA LEU A 239 -11.00 -3.13 6.33
C LEU A 239 -10.09 -3.11 5.09
N PHE A 240 -9.07 -2.25 5.08
CA PHE A 240 -8.08 -2.21 4.02
C PHE A 240 -7.34 -3.54 3.86
N PHE A 241 -6.87 -4.15 4.96
CA PHE A 241 -6.20 -5.45 4.89
C PHE A 241 -7.17 -6.58 4.56
N GLU A 242 -8.37 -6.56 5.13
CA GLU A 242 -9.41 -7.58 4.83
C GLU A 242 -9.85 -7.53 3.37
N SER A 243 -9.88 -6.35 2.74
CA SER A 243 -10.16 -6.22 1.30
C SER A 243 -9.10 -6.86 0.40
N ARG A 244 -7.90 -7.10 0.94
CA ARG A 244 -6.78 -7.79 0.30
C ARG A 244 -6.71 -9.27 0.67
N GLY A 245 -7.74 -9.81 1.29
CA GLY A 245 -7.82 -11.22 1.68
C GLY A 245 -7.12 -11.56 3.00
N TYR A 246 -6.58 -10.57 3.73
CA TYR A 246 -5.89 -10.82 4.98
C TYR A 246 -6.83 -10.90 6.18
N THR A 247 -6.54 -11.84 7.08
CA THR A 247 -7.17 -11.89 8.40
C THR A 247 -6.41 -11.01 9.38
N VAL A 248 -7.10 -10.02 9.95
CA VAL A 248 -6.56 -9.18 11.03
C VAL A 248 -6.77 -9.89 12.37
N THR A 249 -5.69 -10.33 13.00
CA THR A 249 -5.71 -11.11 14.26
C THR A 249 -5.74 -10.24 15.50
N ALA A 250 -5.26 -9.00 15.40
CA ALA A 250 -5.41 -7.99 16.44
C ALA A 250 -5.63 -6.62 15.81
N LEU A 251 -6.65 -5.91 16.30
CA LEU A 251 -6.84 -4.48 16.06
C LEU A 251 -7.28 -3.83 17.36
N TYR A 252 -6.47 -2.89 17.86
CA TYR A 252 -6.91 -2.04 18.97
C TYR A 252 -6.19 -0.69 19.01
N SER A 253 -6.91 0.31 19.51
CA SER A 253 -6.36 1.63 19.86
C SER A 253 -6.28 1.76 21.37
N GLN A 254 -5.14 2.20 21.89
CA GLN A 254 -4.92 2.29 23.33
C GLN A 254 -4.14 3.54 23.72
N ARG A 255 -4.52 4.19 24.82
CA ARG A 255 -3.73 5.29 25.40
C ARG A 255 -2.46 4.73 26.02
N ILE A 256 -1.36 5.48 25.91
CA ILE A 256 -0.10 5.07 26.54
C ILE A 256 -0.16 5.21 28.06
N ASP A 257 0.66 4.41 28.74
CA ASP A 257 0.85 4.40 30.19
C ASP A 257 1.22 5.78 30.76
N ALA A 258 1.99 6.58 30.02
CA ALA A 258 2.34 7.95 30.40
C ALA A 258 1.14 8.93 30.44
N ASN A 259 -0.02 8.54 29.90
CA ASN A 259 -1.20 9.41 29.75
C ASN A 259 -2.42 8.93 30.56
N VAL A 260 -2.28 7.88 31.36
CA VAL A 260 -3.35 7.32 32.19
C VAL A 260 -2.87 7.05 33.62
N THR A 261 -3.80 6.99 34.58
CA THR A 261 -3.46 6.77 35.99
C THR A 261 -3.12 5.32 36.34
N THR A 262 -3.68 4.36 35.59
CA THR A 262 -3.46 2.92 35.76
C THR A 262 -3.62 2.24 34.40
N GLY A 263 -2.74 1.29 34.06
CA GLY A 263 -2.79 0.59 32.77
C GLY A 263 -2.15 1.41 31.64
N GLY A 264 -2.74 1.31 30.45
CA GLY A 264 -2.20 1.91 29.22
C GLY A 264 -1.18 1.02 28.53
N PHE A 265 -0.90 1.35 27.28
CA PHE A 265 0.13 0.68 26.47
C PHE A 265 1.51 1.18 26.89
N ALA A 266 2.37 0.31 27.36
CA ALA A 266 3.70 0.65 27.86
C ALA A 266 4.78 0.50 26.77
N PHE A 267 5.95 1.09 27.01
CA PHE A 267 7.11 0.90 26.13
C PHE A 267 7.49 -0.58 25.98
N ALA A 268 7.29 -1.40 27.01
CA ALA A 268 7.53 -2.84 26.92
C ALA A 268 6.57 -3.55 25.95
N ASP A 269 5.33 -3.09 25.86
CA ASP A 269 4.35 -3.63 24.91
C ASP A 269 4.71 -3.21 23.47
N TYR A 270 5.14 -1.95 23.29
CA TYR A 270 5.66 -1.46 22.01
C TYR A 270 6.83 -2.31 21.49
N LYS A 271 7.79 -2.61 22.37
CA LYS A 271 8.91 -3.48 22.02
C LYS A 271 8.46 -4.87 21.61
N ALA A 272 7.48 -5.44 22.31
CA ALA A 272 6.97 -6.76 21.99
C ALA A 272 6.36 -6.82 20.59
N GLU A 273 5.65 -5.78 20.16
CA GLU A 273 5.16 -5.67 18.77
C GLU A 273 6.32 -5.56 17.77
N ILE A 274 7.30 -4.69 18.01
CA ILE A 274 8.47 -4.55 17.12
C ILE A 274 9.30 -5.84 17.04
N ASP A 275 9.51 -6.53 18.17
CA ASP A 275 10.23 -7.80 18.23
C ASP A 275 9.48 -8.95 17.54
N ALA A 276 8.14 -8.86 17.49
CA ALA A 276 7.28 -9.75 16.71
C ALA A 276 7.24 -9.37 15.22
N GLY A 277 7.88 -8.28 14.81
CA GLY A 277 7.87 -7.81 13.43
C GLY A 277 6.61 -7.02 13.07
N HIS A 278 5.95 -6.37 14.03
CA HIS A 278 4.75 -5.57 13.79
C HIS A 278 5.04 -4.08 13.99
N PRO A 279 5.01 -3.26 12.92
CA PRO A 279 5.05 -1.81 13.08
C PRO A 279 3.74 -1.32 13.73
N VAL A 280 3.84 -0.23 14.50
CA VAL A 280 2.72 0.28 15.31
C VAL A 280 2.41 1.71 14.88
N LEU A 281 1.13 2.08 14.74
CA LEU A 281 0.79 3.49 14.55
C LEU A 281 1.00 4.23 15.87
N ILE A 282 1.79 5.31 15.81
CA ILE A 282 2.08 6.18 16.94
C ILE A 282 1.27 7.47 16.78
N HIS A 283 0.54 7.86 17.82
CA HIS A 283 -0.27 9.08 17.82
C HIS A 283 0.26 10.13 18.78
N VAL A 284 0.66 11.27 18.22
CA VAL A 284 0.92 12.49 18.98
C VAL A 284 -0.21 13.49 18.77
N ALA A 285 -0.37 14.44 19.68
CA ALA A 285 -1.47 15.39 19.66
C ALA A 285 -1.38 16.37 18.47
N GLY A 286 -1.78 15.89 17.29
CA GLY A 286 -1.72 16.63 16.03
C GLY A 286 -1.16 15.84 14.86
N HIS A 287 -0.63 14.63 15.08
CA HIS A 287 0.00 13.84 14.02
C HIS A 287 0.00 12.33 14.28
N THR A 288 -0.10 11.54 13.21
CA THR A 288 0.03 10.07 13.23
C THR A 288 1.25 9.67 12.41
N MET A 289 2.03 8.73 12.93
CA MET A 289 3.31 8.27 12.38
C MET A 289 3.41 6.75 12.46
N ALA A 290 4.31 6.14 11.68
CA ALA A 290 4.64 4.73 11.83
C ALA A 290 5.80 4.56 12.83
N GLY A 291 5.60 3.78 13.89
CA GLY A 291 6.65 3.34 14.79
C GLY A 291 7.31 2.09 14.25
N VAL A 292 8.62 2.16 14.03
CA VAL A 292 9.38 1.17 13.25
C VAL A 292 10.54 0.55 14.02
N GLY A 293 10.78 0.95 15.26
CA GLY A 293 11.92 0.46 16.02
C GLY A 293 12.06 1.11 17.38
N TYR A 294 13.01 0.63 18.15
CA TYR A 294 13.30 1.17 19.47
C TYR A 294 14.78 1.11 19.81
N ASN A 295 15.15 1.91 20.82
CA ASN A 295 16.37 1.75 21.60
C ASN A 295 16.04 1.78 23.09
N ASP A 296 16.35 0.69 23.77
CA ASP A 296 16.13 0.50 25.21
C ASP A 296 16.86 1.53 26.06
N THR A 297 18.01 2.01 25.57
CA THR A 297 18.80 3.02 26.26
C THR A 297 18.09 4.36 26.14
N GLY A 298 17.16 4.61 27.08
CA GLY A 298 16.37 5.83 27.17
C GLY A 298 14.92 5.71 26.71
N ASN A 299 14.40 4.49 26.53
CA ASN A 299 13.03 4.24 26.05
C ASN A 299 12.72 5.00 24.74
N THR A 300 13.66 4.98 23.81
CA THR A 300 13.55 5.73 22.56
C THR A 300 12.75 4.91 21.54
N VAL A 301 11.82 5.55 20.84
CA VAL A 301 11.13 4.99 19.68
C VAL A 301 11.67 5.59 18.39
N TYR A 302 11.76 4.78 17.36
CA TYR A 302 12.10 5.16 16.00
C TYR A 302 10.84 5.24 15.14
N LEU A 303 10.75 6.29 14.33
CA LEU A 303 9.51 6.70 13.67
C LEU A 303 9.77 7.09 12.21
N HIS A 304 8.80 6.78 11.34
CA HIS A 304 8.65 7.45 10.03
C HIS A 304 7.46 8.39 10.13
N ASP A 305 7.69 9.68 9.90
CA ASP A 305 6.81 10.74 10.38
C ASP A 305 5.98 11.41 9.29
N THR A 306 5.92 10.86 8.08
CA THR A 306 5.18 11.42 6.94
C THR A 306 5.72 12.74 6.38
N TRP A 307 6.85 13.30 6.83
CA TRP A 307 7.32 14.61 6.33
C TRP A 307 8.59 14.53 5.49
N ASP A 308 9.31 13.42 5.55
CA ASP A 308 10.45 13.09 4.71
C ASP A 308 10.63 11.56 4.65
N TYR A 309 11.80 11.12 4.17
CA TYR A 309 12.16 9.72 4.02
C TYR A 309 13.14 9.22 5.10
N ASP A 310 13.38 10.03 6.13
CA ASP A 310 14.36 9.73 7.18
C ASP A 310 13.70 9.04 8.38
N THR A 311 14.51 8.28 9.12
CA THR A 311 14.09 7.77 10.43
C THR A 311 14.31 8.83 11.49
N HIS A 312 13.25 9.08 12.27
CA HIS A 312 13.25 10.02 13.38
C HIS A 312 13.10 9.31 14.73
N SER A 313 13.27 10.05 15.82
CA SER A 313 13.05 9.50 17.16
C SER A 313 12.38 10.44 18.14
N MET A 314 11.78 9.85 19.17
CA MET A 314 11.38 10.53 20.41
C MET A 314 11.51 9.57 21.59
N VAL A 315 11.52 10.11 22.81
CA VAL A 315 11.39 9.31 24.03
C VAL A 315 9.92 8.90 24.22
N TRP A 316 9.68 7.64 24.60
CA TRP A 316 8.35 7.13 24.92
C TRP A 316 7.64 8.04 25.94
N GLY A 317 6.37 8.34 25.67
CA GLY A 317 5.56 9.23 26.52
C GLY A 317 5.88 10.73 26.44
N ASP A 318 6.93 11.16 25.74
CA ASP A 318 7.27 12.58 25.65
C ASP A 318 6.58 13.30 24.46
N SER A 319 7.33 13.95 23.59
CA SER A 319 6.78 14.75 22.50
C SER A 319 7.60 14.65 21.23
N TYR A 320 6.89 14.71 20.11
CA TYR A 320 7.46 14.80 18.78
C TYR A 320 7.07 16.12 18.14
N ALA A 321 8.05 16.91 17.69
CA ALA A 321 7.81 18.24 17.13
C ALA A 321 6.84 19.11 18.00
N GLY A 322 6.98 19.01 19.33
CA GLY A 322 6.15 19.72 20.31
C GLY A 322 4.73 19.18 20.50
N MET A 323 4.37 18.06 19.89
CA MET A 323 3.10 17.35 20.06
C MET A 323 3.27 16.19 21.04
N LYS A 324 2.40 16.11 22.04
CA LYS A 324 2.48 15.09 23.10
C LYS A 324 2.05 13.72 22.59
N HIS A 325 2.84 12.69 22.86
CA HIS A 325 2.47 11.30 22.61
C HIS A 325 1.32 10.91 23.56
N PHE A 326 0.23 10.37 23.02
CA PHE A 326 -0.96 10.06 23.82
C PHE A 326 -1.50 8.64 23.63
N GLY A 327 -1.21 7.97 22.51
CA GLY A 327 -1.76 6.66 22.22
C GLY A 327 -1.13 6.00 21.02
N VAL A 328 -1.50 4.74 20.82
CA VAL A 328 -1.08 3.89 19.71
C VAL A 328 -2.29 3.19 19.08
N THR A 329 -2.13 2.74 17.85
CA THR A 329 -2.99 1.72 17.24
C THR A 329 -2.11 0.54 16.81
N VAL A 330 -2.48 -0.66 17.27
CA VAL A 330 -1.85 -1.93 16.90
C VAL A 330 -2.71 -2.62 15.85
N ILE A 331 -2.07 -3.15 14.82
CA ILE A 331 -2.70 -3.97 13.78
C ILE A 331 -1.79 -5.13 13.38
N ASN A 332 -2.24 -6.35 13.63
CA ASN A 332 -1.48 -7.57 13.37
C ASN A 332 -2.26 -8.46 12.40
N LEU A 333 -1.56 -9.04 11.43
CA LEU A 333 -2.12 -9.94 10.42
C LEU A 333 -1.79 -11.39 10.78
N ASP A 334 -2.63 -12.34 10.36
CA ASP A 334 -2.29 -13.76 10.48
C ASP A 334 -1.07 -14.07 9.59
N SER A 335 0.00 -14.57 10.20
CA SER A 335 1.24 -14.94 9.50
C SER A 335 1.12 -16.23 8.66
N ASN A 336 -0.01 -16.96 8.76
CA ASN A 336 -0.26 -18.19 8.02
C ASN A 336 -1.03 -17.98 6.72
N GLU A 337 -1.55 -16.79 6.49
CA GLU A 337 -2.28 -16.44 5.27
C GLU A 337 -1.28 -15.81 4.29
N SER A 338 -0.58 -16.63 3.51
CA SER A 338 -0.11 -16.14 2.22
C SER A 338 -1.37 -15.84 1.41
N SER A 339 -1.65 -14.56 1.14
CA SER A 339 -2.74 -14.17 0.25
C SER A 339 -2.61 -14.96 -1.06
N ASN A 340 -3.68 -15.67 -1.43
CA ASN A 340 -3.76 -16.46 -2.65
C ASN A 340 -3.26 -15.64 -3.85
N GLN A 341 -2.21 -16.10 -4.51
CA GLN A 341 -1.63 -15.46 -5.68
C GLN A 341 -2.44 -15.82 -6.92
N PRO A 342 -2.87 -14.84 -7.74
CA PRO A 342 -3.53 -15.15 -9.00
C PRO A 342 -2.68 -16.09 -9.85
N PRO A 343 -3.27 -17.09 -10.52
CA PRO A 343 -2.52 -18.02 -11.32
C PRO A 343 -1.93 -17.31 -12.54
N THR A 344 -0.76 -17.73 -12.99
CA THR A 344 -0.21 -17.32 -14.28
C THR A 344 -0.85 -18.16 -15.40
N ALA A 345 -1.57 -17.51 -16.31
CA ALA A 345 -2.09 -18.12 -17.53
C ALA A 345 -1.06 -18.03 -18.67
N ASP A 346 -0.97 -19.09 -19.48
CA ASP A 346 -0.18 -19.14 -20.72
C ASP A 346 -1.08 -19.72 -21.82
N ALA A 347 -1.48 -18.88 -22.77
CA ALA A 347 -2.32 -19.25 -23.91
C ALA A 347 -1.55 -20.03 -24.98
N GLY A 348 -0.22 -20.16 -24.85
CA GLY A 348 0.66 -20.78 -25.82
C GLY A 348 0.99 -19.87 -27.01
N PRO A 349 1.85 -20.34 -27.93
CA PRO A 349 2.31 -19.53 -29.05
C PRO A 349 1.21 -19.30 -30.10
N ASP A 350 1.24 -18.13 -30.73
CA ASP A 350 0.42 -17.80 -31.91
C ASP A 350 0.48 -18.88 -33.00
N LYS A 351 -0.62 -19.07 -33.72
CA LYS A 351 -0.77 -20.13 -34.74
C LYS A 351 -1.25 -19.57 -36.06
N THR A 352 -0.93 -20.29 -37.14
CA THR A 352 -1.47 -20.03 -38.48
C THR A 352 -2.17 -21.28 -39.00
N THR A 353 -3.33 -21.11 -39.62
CA THR A 353 -4.10 -22.19 -40.22
C THR A 353 -4.89 -21.69 -41.44
N GLN A 354 -5.60 -22.60 -42.11
CA GLN A 354 -6.55 -22.24 -43.16
C GLN A 354 -7.96 -22.09 -42.58
N VAL A 355 -8.78 -21.27 -43.22
CA VAL A 355 -10.22 -21.21 -42.90
C VAL A 355 -10.83 -22.61 -43.04
N ASN A 356 -11.70 -22.97 -42.09
CA ASN A 356 -12.34 -24.28 -41.94
C ASN A 356 -11.39 -25.45 -41.63
N GLN A 357 -10.11 -25.20 -41.38
CA GLN A 357 -9.17 -26.22 -40.89
C GLN A 357 -9.19 -26.26 -39.36
N SER A 358 -9.39 -27.46 -38.81
CA SER A 358 -9.35 -27.65 -37.35
C SER A 358 -7.91 -27.71 -36.84
N ILE A 359 -7.62 -26.97 -35.78
CA ILE A 359 -6.34 -26.98 -35.07
C ILE A 359 -6.56 -27.22 -33.59
N THR A 360 -5.62 -27.92 -32.96
CA THR A 360 -5.62 -28.08 -31.51
C THR A 360 -5.03 -26.83 -30.85
N ILE A 361 -5.76 -26.27 -29.90
CA ILE A 361 -5.34 -25.20 -29.01
C ILE A 361 -5.05 -25.83 -27.64
N THR A 362 -3.93 -25.44 -27.05
CA THR A 362 -3.48 -25.90 -25.74
C THR A 362 -2.91 -24.70 -25.02
N GLY A 363 -3.43 -24.43 -23.82
CA GLY A 363 -2.82 -23.49 -22.88
C GLY A 363 -2.52 -24.19 -21.56
N SER A 364 -1.96 -23.44 -20.63
CA SER A 364 -1.61 -23.92 -19.30
C SER A 364 -1.83 -22.83 -18.26
N GLY A 365 -1.98 -23.27 -17.01
CA GLY A 365 -2.01 -22.40 -15.83
C GLY A 365 -1.03 -22.92 -14.80
N THR A 366 -0.30 -22.02 -14.16
CA THR A 366 0.52 -22.35 -12.99
C THR A 366 0.14 -21.44 -11.84
N ASP A 367 0.08 -22.02 -10.67
CA ASP A 367 -0.21 -21.33 -9.43
C ASP A 367 0.93 -21.65 -8.44
N THR A 368 1.46 -20.60 -7.82
CA THR A 368 2.65 -20.68 -6.98
C THR A 368 2.36 -21.06 -5.54
N ASP A 369 1.13 -20.83 -5.08
CA ASP A 369 0.67 -21.10 -3.72
C ASP A 369 -0.56 -22.01 -3.67
N GLY A 370 -1.20 -22.27 -4.81
CA GLY A 370 -2.30 -23.22 -4.93
C GLY A 370 -2.23 -24.17 -6.14
N THR A 371 -3.42 -24.44 -6.67
CA THR A 371 -3.71 -25.34 -7.78
C THR A 371 -4.76 -24.72 -8.69
N ILE A 372 -4.69 -25.04 -9.99
CA ILE A 372 -5.69 -24.54 -10.94
C ILE A 372 -7.03 -25.26 -10.76
N ALA A 373 -8.09 -24.50 -10.52
CA ALA A 373 -9.46 -25.00 -10.44
C ALA A 373 -10.15 -25.06 -11.81
N SER A 374 -9.93 -24.06 -12.68
CA SER A 374 -10.61 -24.01 -13.98
C SER A 374 -9.87 -23.24 -15.07
N TYR A 375 -10.24 -23.56 -16.32
CA TYR A 375 -9.81 -22.89 -17.55
C TYR A 375 -11.05 -22.39 -18.28
N GLU A 376 -10.98 -21.23 -18.91
CA GLU A 376 -12.01 -20.71 -19.81
C GLU A 376 -11.36 -20.05 -21.02
N TRP A 377 -11.74 -20.49 -22.21
CA TRP A 377 -11.30 -19.90 -23.48
C TRP A 377 -12.42 -19.11 -24.11
N LYS A 378 -12.12 -17.87 -24.53
CA LYS A 378 -13.08 -16.99 -25.22
C LYS A 378 -12.51 -16.42 -26.50
N GLU A 379 -13.40 -16.16 -27.45
CA GLU A 379 -13.16 -15.25 -28.58
C GLU A 379 -14.17 -14.10 -28.47
N GLY A 380 -13.68 -12.92 -28.08
CA GLY A 380 -14.55 -11.83 -27.65
C GLY A 380 -15.39 -12.25 -26.44
N THR A 381 -16.72 -12.25 -26.58
CA THR A 381 -17.65 -12.67 -25.51
C THR A 381 -18.06 -14.14 -25.61
N THR A 382 -17.67 -14.85 -26.68
CA THR A 382 -18.11 -16.22 -26.94
C THR A 382 -17.19 -17.21 -26.24
N ILE A 383 -17.74 -18.03 -25.35
CA ILE A 383 -17.01 -19.15 -24.74
C ILE A 383 -16.78 -20.22 -25.78
N LEU A 384 -15.52 -20.58 -25.98
CA LEU A 384 -15.08 -21.64 -26.89
C LEU A 384 -14.89 -22.97 -26.19
N SER A 385 -14.31 -22.96 -24.98
CA SER A 385 -13.97 -24.17 -24.23
C SER A 385 -13.75 -23.87 -22.75
N ASN A 386 -13.93 -24.88 -21.89
CA ASN A 386 -13.55 -24.84 -20.46
C ASN A 386 -12.45 -25.88 -20.14
N SER A 387 -11.73 -26.36 -21.16
CA SER A 387 -10.59 -27.27 -21.03
C SER A 387 -9.32 -26.53 -21.41
N ASP A 388 -8.21 -26.91 -20.77
CA ASP A 388 -6.83 -26.53 -21.13
C ASP A 388 -6.49 -26.81 -22.60
N THR A 389 -7.04 -27.88 -23.19
CA THR A 389 -6.88 -28.26 -24.59
C THR A 389 -8.22 -28.49 -25.30
N PHE A 390 -8.39 -27.92 -26.49
CA PHE A 390 -9.57 -28.15 -27.34
C PHE A 390 -9.25 -27.96 -28.83
N ASN A 391 -10.18 -28.32 -29.71
CA ASN A 391 -10.03 -28.07 -31.14
C ASN A 391 -10.79 -26.80 -31.54
N TYR A 392 -10.07 -25.87 -32.16
CA TYR A 392 -10.61 -24.62 -32.72
C TYR A 392 -10.67 -24.70 -34.24
N THR A 393 -11.65 -24.05 -34.87
CA THR A 393 -11.80 -24.04 -36.33
C THR A 393 -12.27 -22.65 -36.77
N PRO A 394 -11.36 -21.80 -37.29
CA PRO A 394 -11.75 -20.46 -37.73
C PRO A 394 -12.61 -20.54 -38.98
N THR A 395 -13.69 -19.76 -39.03
CA THR A 395 -14.66 -19.75 -40.15
C THR A 395 -14.51 -18.57 -41.09
N THR A 396 -13.65 -17.62 -40.75
CA THR A 396 -13.34 -16.43 -41.54
C THR A 396 -11.83 -16.25 -41.69
N THR A 397 -11.38 -15.57 -42.73
CA THR A 397 -9.97 -15.17 -42.87
C THR A 397 -9.64 -14.03 -41.91
N GLY A 398 -8.40 -13.98 -41.41
CA GLY A 398 -7.92 -12.90 -40.56
C GLY A 398 -7.38 -13.39 -39.21
N ASN A 399 -7.17 -12.45 -38.28
CA ASN A 399 -6.68 -12.74 -36.95
C ASN A 399 -7.84 -12.99 -35.99
N HIS A 400 -7.82 -14.15 -35.33
CA HIS A 400 -8.73 -14.54 -34.27
C HIS A 400 -7.98 -14.44 -32.94
N THR A 401 -8.40 -13.54 -32.05
CA THR A 401 -7.77 -13.38 -30.72
C THR A 401 -8.51 -14.25 -29.72
N LEU A 402 -7.81 -15.24 -29.18
CA LEU A 402 -8.34 -16.15 -28.18
C LEU A 402 -7.77 -15.75 -26.81
N THR A 403 -8.65 -15.54 -25.83
CA THR A 403 -8.28 -15.23 -24.46
C THR A 403 -8.46 -16.46 -23.60
N LEU A 404 -7.39 -16.87 -22.91
CA LEU A 404 -7.43 -17.86 -21.85
C LEU A 404 -7.57 -17.14 -20.51
N THR A 405 -8.55 -17.53 -19.71
CA THR A 405 -8.65 -17.21 -18.29
C THR A 405 -8.41 -18.48 -17.48
N VAL A 406 -7.55 -18.40 -16.48
CA VAL A 406 -7.27 -19.49 -15.54
C VAL A 406 -7.72 -19.03 -14.16
N THR A 407 -8.42 -19.87 -13.41
CA THR A 407 -8.83 -19.59 -12.02
C THR A 407 -8.28 -20.66 -11.09
N ASP A 408 -7.72 -20.25 -9.96
CA ASP A 408 -7.17 -21.14 -8.92
C ASP A 408 -8.25 -21.70 -7.98
N ASN A 409 -7.83 -22.52 -7.01
CA ASN A 409 -8.70 -23.14 -6.00
C ASN A 409 -9.31 -22.17 -4.99
N ASP A 410 -8.77 -20.96 -4.87
CA ASP A 410 -9.22 -19.95 -3.91
C ASP A 410 -9.97 -18.80 -4.60
N GLY A 411 -10.11 -18.86 -5.93
CA GLY A 411 -10.99 -18.04 -6.75
C GLY A 411 -10.32 -16.88 -7.47
N ALA A 412 -9.00 -16.67 -7.34
CA ALA A 412 -8.32 -15.63 -8.12
C ALA A 412 -8.05 -16.11 -9.56
N ALA A 413 -7.88 -15.14 -10.47
CA ALA A 413 -7.81 -15.43 -11.90
C ALA A 413 -6.71 -14.64 -12.61
N GLY A 414 -6.01 -15.32 -13.52
CA GLY A 414 -5.07 -14.72 -14.47
C GLY A 414 -5.52 -14.95 -15.91
N PHE A 415 -4.98 -14.16 -16.83
CA PHE A 415 -5.35 -14.23 -18.25
C PHE A 415 -4.15 -14.06 -19.17
N ASP A 416 -4.25 -14.69 -20.34
CA ASP A 416 -3.31 -14.52 -21.45
C ASP A 416 -4.05 -14.63 -22.79
N THR A 417 -3.43 -14.16 -23.87
CA THR A 417 -4.03 -14.15 -25.21
C THR A 417 -3.11 -14.76 -26.26
N MET A 418 -3.69 -15.52 -27.19
CA MET A 418 -3.01 -15.96 -28.41
C MET A 418 -3.75 -15.50 -29.68
N ILE A 419 -3.01 -15.34 -30.77
CA ILE A 419 -3.56 -15.01 -32.08
C ILE A 419 -3.51 -16.24 -32.99
N VAL A 420 -4.66 -16.58 -33.57
CA VAL A 420 -4.78 -17.54 -34.67
C VAL A 420 -5.00 -16.78 -35.97
N THR A 421 -4.02 -16.81 -36.87
CA THR A 421 -4.14 -16.22 -38.21
C THR A 421 -4.70 -17.26 -39.19
N ALA A 422 -5.92 -17.04 -39.66
CA ALA A 422 -6.60 -17.88 -40.65
C ALA A 422 -6.42 -17.31 -42.07
N THR A 423 -5.88 -18.14 -42.96
CA THR A 423 -5.66 -17.82 -44.39
C THR A 423 -6.64 -18.57 -45.27
N ASP A 424 -6.95 -18.04 -46.46
CA ASP A 424 -7.86 -18.73 -47.38
C ASP A 424 -7.23 -20.05 -47.88
N SER A 425 -8.05 -21.05 -48.17
CA SER A 425 -7.61 -22.41 -48.54
C SER A 425 -6.93 -22.48 -49.93
N GLY A 426 -6.65 -21.34 -50.55
CA GLY A 426 -6.27 -21.21 -51.95
C GLY A 426 -4.95 -20.48 -52.18
N ASP A 427 -3.83 -21.14 -51.90
CA ASP A 427 -2.68 -21.04 -52.81
C ASP A 427 -1.91 -22.38 -52.84
N GLY A 428 -2.40 -23.25 -53.71
CA GLY A 428 -1.91 -24.61 -53.91
C GLY A 428 -2.17 -25.11 -55.33
N GLY A 429 -1.86 -24.27 -56.34
CA GLY A 429 -1.45 -24.70 -57.68
C GLY A 429 -2.51 -25.16 -58.71
N GLY A 430 -2.59 -24.43 -59.85
CA GLY A 430 -2.84 -25.04 -61.17
C GLY A 430 -3.94 -24.43 -62.03
N GLY A 431 -3.62 -23.38 -62.81
CA GLY A 431 -4.47 -22.89 -63.91
C GLY A 431 -3.64 -22.12 -64.93
N GLY A 432 -3.38 -22.75 -66.08
CA GLY A 432 -2.48 -22.24 -67.11
C GLY A 432 -2.96 -20.94 -67.77
N CYS A 433 -2.09 -19.92 -67.73
CA CYS A 433 -2.04 -18.89 -68.76
C CYS A 433 -0.68 -19.03 -69.46
N THR A 434 -0.74 -19.25 -70.77
CA THR A 434 0.39 -19.42 -71.68
C THR A 434 1.30 -18.19 -71.69
N TYR A 435 2.53 -18.36 -71.20
CA TYR A 435 3.60 -17.37 -71.35
C TYR A 435 4.25 -17.50 -72.74
N ASN A 436 4.20 -16.43 -73.53
CA ASN A 436 4.86 -16.29 -74.81
C ASN A 436 6.33 -15.87 -74.60
N PRO A 437 7.35 -16.67 -74.99
CA PRO A 437 8.74 -16.38 -74.66
C PRO A 437 9.40 -15.49 -75.70
N HIS A 438 9.35 -14.18 -75.51
CA HIS A 438 10.32 -13.24 -76.08
C HIS A 438 10.47 -11.99 -75.19
N ASN A 439 11.28 -12.07 -74.13
CA ASN A 439 12.50 -11.26 -74.06
C ASN A 439 13.37 -11.65 -72.85
N LYS A 440 14.67 -11.77 -73.10
CA LYS A 440 15.70 -12.23 -72.16
C LYS A 440 16.22 -11.08 -71.28
N SER A 441 16.37 -11.35 -69.98
CA SER A 441 17.58 -11.07 -69.18
C SER A 441 17.38 -11.67 -67.77
N PHE A 442 17.82 -12.92 -67.54
CA PHE A 442 19.04 -13.28 -66.77
C PHE A 442 19.03 -12.73 -65.34
N ASP A 443 18.61 -13.54 -64.34
CA ASP A 443 19.42 -14.51 -63.52
C ASP A 443 19.99 -13.79 -62.27
N LEU A 444 20.12 -14.34 -61.05
CA LEU A 444 19.82 -15.58 -60.32
C LEU A 444 20.31 -15.22 -58.89
N MET A 445 19.73 -15.60 -57.75
CA MET A 445 19.95 -16.90 -57.09
C MET A 445 19.34 -16.90 -55.67
N PHE A 446 18.61 -17.98 -55.36
CA PHE A 446 18.13 -18.42 -54.04
C PHE A 446 19.26 -18.99 -53.16
N ILE A 447 19.04 -19.17 -51.84
CA ILE A 447 19.00 -20.49 -51.12
C ILE A 447 19.23 -20.37 -49.57
N PHE A 448 18.19 -20.79 -48.80
CA PHE A 448 18.09 -21.63 -47.57
C PHE A 448 18.52 -21.27 -46.11
N MET A 449 17.50 -21.45 -45.23
CA MET A 449 17.36 -22.25 -43.96
C MET A 449 17.90 -21.83 -42.57
N MET A 450 16.92 -21.68 -41.66
CA MET A 450 16.65 -22.33 -40.35
C MET A 450 17.58 -22.19 -39.11
N MET A 451 16.88 -21.83 -38.01
CA MET A 451 16.83 -22.44 -36.66
C MET A 451 17.60 -21.86 -35.46
N MET A 452 16.82 -21.84 -34.36
CA MET A 452 17.14 -21.92 -32.92
C MET A 452 17.24 -20.63 -32.10
N SER A 453 16.21 -20.50 -31.26
CA SER A 453 16.06 -19.69 -30.06
C SER A 453 16.82 -20.27 -28.85
N LEU A 454 16.91 -19.41 -27.82
CA LEU A 454 17.27 -19.62 -26.41
C LEU A 454 18.75 -19.62 -26.04
N PHE A 455 19.16 -18.67 -25.19
CA PHE A 455 19.60 -18.93 -23.81
C PHE A 455 19.68 -17.62 -22.98
N TYR A 456 19.00 -17.64 -21.83
CA TYR A 456 19.25 -16.84 -20.63
C TYR A 456 20.74 -16.74 -20.26
N PRO A 457 21.17 -15.75 -19.44
CA PRO A 457 22.31 -15.94 -18.57
C PRO A 457 21.88 -15.97 -17.09
N LEU A 458 22.02 -17.15 -16.48
CA LEU A 458 22.14 -17.34 -15.04
C LEU A 458 23.54 -16.91 -14.56
N ARG A 459 23.56 -16.29 -13.38
CA ARG A 459 24.74 -15.97 -12.55
C ARG A 459 25.81 -17.07 -12.52
N ARG A 460 27.08 -16.65 -12.42
CA ARG A 460 28.07 -17.34 -11.57
C ARG A 460 29.12 -16.39 -11.01
N LYS A 461 29.14 -16.30 -9.68
CA LYS A 461 30.31 -15.96 -8.84
C LYS A 461 31.49 -16.85 -9.24
N TYR A 462 32.71 -16.31 -9.24
CA TYR A 462 33.90 -16.92 -8.59
C TYR A 462 35.08 -15.92 -8.53
N LEU A 463 35.53 -15.67 -7.29
CA LEU A 463 36.91 -15.41 -6.83
C LEU A 463 37.81 -14.46 -7.64
N ARG A 464 38.10 -13.29 -7.07
CA ARG A 464 39.40 -12.96 -6.47
C ARG A 464 39.25 -11.88 -5.42
#